data_AF-A0A388K3Y2-F1
#
_entry.id   AF-A0A388K3Y2-F1
#
_cell.length_a   1.000
_cell.length_b   1.000
_cell.length_c   1.000
_cell.angle_alpha   90.00
_cell.angle_beta   90.00
_cell.angle_gamma   90.00
#
_symmetry.space_group_name_H-M   'P 1'
#
loop_
_entity.id
_entity.type
_entity.pdbx_description
1 polymer ?
#
loop_
_entity_poly.entity_id
_entity_poly.type
_entity_poly.pdbx_seq_one_letter_code
_entity_poly.pdbx_strand_id
1 'polypeptide(L)'
;MAVVLAWREIVRGEAIMCWERRHERDSYFGRELVFGPEITRRSYRFLSVDVNGKAIVDLDVALGYNNRNMSHVLVWVKKTGDCVPDEAMSAGLDIVVDIVLYFIDHLVIEHGNKLDMGAFYYTYLDPPLVRRRFFHGEIRL
;
A
#
# COMPACT_ATOMS: atom_id res chain seq x y z
N MET A 1 -19.84 -11.08 0.86
CA MET A 1 -18.79 -10.04 0.81
C MET A 1 -17.51 -10.69 1.30
N ALA A 2 -16.58 -11.01 0.41
CA ALA A 2 -15.35 -11.71 0.79
C ALA A 2 -14.26 -10.69 1.15
N VAL A 3 -13.77 -10.79 2.37
CA VAL A 3 -12.53 -10.17 2.84
C VAL A 3 -11.56 -11.32 3.09
N VAL A 4 -10.31 -11.18 2.63
CA VAL A 4 -9.29 -12.22 2.78
C VAL A 4 -8.04 -11.63 3.39
N LEU A 5 -7.33 -12.42 4.20
CA LEU A 5 -6.01 -12.04 4.67
C LEU A 5 -5.06 -11.97 3.47
N ALA A 6 -4.60 -10.78 3.14
CA ALA A 6 -3.64 -10.55 2.07
C ALA A 6 -2.23 -10.89 2.53
N TRP A 7 -1.84 -10.39 3.70
CA TRP A 7 -0.59 -10.71 4.36
C TRP A 7 -0.65 -10.41 5.85
N ARG A 8 0.34 -10.91 6.58
CA ARG A 8 0.54 -10.65 8.01
C ARG A 8 2.03 -10.56 8.32
N GLU A 9 2.39 -9.73 9.28
CA GLU A 9 3.76 -9.61 9.77
C GLU A 9 3.82 -9.38 11.28
N ILE A 10 4.95 -9.72 11.90
CA ILE A 10 5.25 -9.36 13.30
C ILE A 10 6.32 -8.28 13.29
N VAL A 11 5.92 -7.07 13.68
CA VAL A 11 6.81 -5.91 13.71
C VAL A 11 6.95 -5.45 15.15
N ARG A 12 8.16 -5.59 15.70
CA ARG A 12 8.48 -5.18 17.09
C ARG A 12 7.55 -5.79 18.15
N GLY A 13 7.07 -7.01 17.91
CA GLY A 13 6.16 -7.73 18.81
C GLY A 13 4.68 -7.40 18.59
N GLU A 14 4.36 -6.48 17.68
CA GLU A 14 2.99 -6.17 17.27
C GLU A 14 2.62 -6.98 16.02
N ALA A 15 1.43 -7.58 16.00
CA ALA A 15 0.93 -8.30 14.84
C ALA A 15 0.22 -7.35 13.89
N ILE A 16 0.76 -7.20 12.68
CA ILE A 16 0.14 -6.45 11.60
C ILE A 16 -0.66 -7.41 10.73
N MET A 17 -1.92 -7.11 10.51
CA MET A 17 -2.82 -7.90 9.68
C MET A 17 -3.36 -7.02 8.56
N CYS A 18 -3.14 -7.44 7.31
CA CYS A 18 -3.62 -6.73 6.13
C CYS A 18 -4.68 -7.54 5.42
N TRP A 19 -5.87 -6.97 5.32
CA TRP A 19 -7.06 -7.61 4.76
C TRP A 19 -7.43 -6.97 3.43
N GLU A 20 -7.58 -7.76 2.39
CA GLU A 20 -8.06 -7.26 1.10
C GLU A 20 -9.57 -7.47 0.96
N ARG A 21 -10.27 -6.39 0.60
CA ARG A 21 -11.68 -6.39 0.21
C ARG A 21 -11.80 -6.89 -1.24
N ARG A 22 -11.58 -8.20 -1.45
CA ARG A 22 -11.54 -8.81 -2.79
C ARG A 22 -12.79 -8.60 -3.63
N HIS A 23 -13.95 -8.44 -3.01
CA HIS A 23 -15.20 -8.14 -3.70
C HIS A 23 -15.26 -6.73 -4.31
N GLU A 24 -14.37 -5.83 -3.88
CA GLU A 24 -14.19 -4.48 -4.43
C GLU A 24 -13.00 -4.39 -5.39
N ARG A 25 -12.21 -5.46 -5.55
CA ARG A 25 -11.04 -5.46 -6.43
C ARG A 25 -11.46 -5.09 -7.86
N ASP A 26 -10.66 -4.22 -8.47
CA ASP A 26 -10.87 -3.68 -9.82
C ASP A 26 -12.24 -2.99 -10.02
N SER A 27 -12.92 -2.61 -8.93
CA SER A 27 -14.13 -1.79 -8.98
C SER A 27 -13.78 -0.30 -9.21
N TYR A 28 -14.78 0.58 -9.11
CA TYR A 28 -14.59 2.01 -9.32
C TYR A 28 -13.52 2.59 -8.39
N PHE A 29 -12.45 3.14 -8.99
CA PHE A 29 -11.35 3.77 -8.26
C PHE A 29 -11.54 5.29 -8.27
N GLY A 30 -11.99 5.85 -7.15
CA GLY A 30 -12.32 7.28 -7.03
C GLY A 30 -11.13 8.23 -6.88
N ARG A 31 -9.90 7.77 -7.18
CA ARG A 31 -8.67 8.57 -7.08
C ARG A 31 -8.20 8.98 -8.47
N GLU A 32 -7.58 10.15 -8.56
CA GLU A 32 -6.87 10.55 -9.77
C GLU A 32 -5.62 9.68 -9.95
N LEU A 33 -5.48 9.09 -11.15
CA LEU A 33 -4.39 8.18 -11.47
C LEU A 33 -3.33 8.90 -12.31
N VAL A 34 -2.11 8.96 -11.79
CA VAL A 34 -0.98 9.63 -12.45
C VAL A 34 0.01 8.59 -13.00
N PHE A 35 -0.50 7.66 -13.81
CA PHE A 35 0.35 6.66 -14.48
C PHE A 35 1.02 7.22 -15.74
N GLY A 36 2.22 6.75 -16.04
CA GLY A 36 2.90 7.04 -17.30
C GLY A 36 2.19 6.46 -18.53
N PRO A 37 2.47 6.99 -19.74
CA PRO A 37 1.84 6.54 -20.99
C PRO A 37 2.14 5.08 -21.35
N GLU A 38 3.19 4.48 -20.81
CA GLU A 38 3.59 3.08 -20.98
C GLU A 38 2.68 2.09 -20.26
N ILE A 39 1.82 2.56 -19.35
CA ILE A 39 0.93 1.71 -18.56
C ILE A 39 -0.28 1.29 -19.39
N THR A 40 -0.26 0.02 -19.80
CA THR A 40 -1.26 -0.58 -20.70
C THR A 40 -2.40 -1.28 -19.97
N ARG A 41 -2.19 -1.68 -18.71
CA ARG A 41 -3.20 -2.35 -17.87
C ARG A 41 -3.11 -1.83 -16.44
N ARG A 42 -4.26 -1.78 -15.77
CA ARG A 42 -4.40 -1.32 -14.39
C ARG A 42 -5.13 -2.37 -13.55
N SER A 43 -4.84 -2.41 -12.26
CA SER A 43 -5.61 -3.17 -11.27
C SER A 43 -5.74 -2.35 -9.98
N TYR A 44 -6.85 -2.47 -9.28
CA TYR A 44 -7.16 -1.71 -8.08
C TYR A 44 -7.41 -2.65 -6.91
N ARG A 45 -6.79 -2.36 -5.76
CA ARG A 45 -6.96 -3.11 -4.52
C ARG A 45 -7.33 -2.17 -3.39
N PHE A 46 -8.17 -2.69 -2.51
CA PHE A 46 -8.67 -1.98 -1.35
C PHE A 46 -8.34 -2.82 -0.13
N LEU A 47 -7.47 -2.31 0.73
CA LEU A 47 -6.98 -3.04 1.89
C LEU A 47 -7.31 -2.30 3.17
N SER A 48 -7.57 -3.07 4.22
CA SER A 48 -7.73 -2.57 5.59
C SER A 48 -6.66 -3.21 6.45
N VAL A 49 -5.94 -2.39 7.22
CA VAL A 49 -4.81 -2.82 8.02
C VAL A 49 -5.10 -2.57 9.49
N ASP A 50 -4.95 -3.62 10.28
CA ASP A 50 -5.01 -3.56 11.74
C ASP A 50 -3.69 -3.98 12.38
N VAL A 51 -3.44 -3.47 13.58
CA VAL A 51 -2.33 -3.86 14.43
C VAL A 51 -2.90 -4.36 15.75
N ASN A 52 -2.63 -5.62 16.07
CA ASN A 52 -3.20 -6.31 17.23
C ASN A 52 -4.73 -6.18 17.31
N GLY A 53 -5.42 -6.26 16.16
CA GLY A 53 -6.88 -6.16 16.06
C GLY A 53 -7.44 -4.73 16.11
N LYS A 54 -6.59 -3.71 16.21
CA LYS A 54 -7.00 -2.30 16.18
C LYS A 54 -6.77 -1.74 14.78
N ALA A 55 -7.82 -1.21 14.15
CA ALA A 55 -7.70 -0.55 12.86
C ALA A 55 -6.66 0.57 12.92
N ILE A 56 -5.80 0.66 11.90
CA ILE A 56 -4.71 1.63 11.80
C ILE A 56 -4.93 2.51 10.56
N VAL A 57 -4.90 1.89 9.38
CA VAL A 57 -5.06 2.56 8.09
C VAL A 57 -5.83 1.68 7.10
N ASP A 58 -6.47 2.32 6.13
CA ASP A 58 -6.86 1.70 4.87
C ASP A 58 -5.88 2.10 3.76
N LEU A 59 -5.68 1.19 2.80
CA LEU A 59 -4.89 1.43 1.60
C LEU A 59 -5.77 1.29 0.36
N ASP A 60 -5.88 2.37 -0.43
CA ASP A 60 -6.37 2.27 -1.80
C ASP A 60 -5.15 2.17 -2.72
N VAL A 61 -5.06 1.11 -3.52
CA VAL A 61 -3.86 0.83 -4.30
C VAL A 61 -4.21 0.69 -5.77
N ALA A 62 -3.50 1.42 -6.61
CA ALA A 62 -3.52 1.22 -8.05
C ALA A 62 -2.20 0.61 -8.53
N LEU A 63 -2.29 -0.52 -9.21
CA LEU A 63 -1.19 -1.22 -9.85
C LEU A 63 -1.21 -0.93 -11.35
N GLY A 64 -0.11 -0.37 -11.85
CA GLY A 64 0.13 -0.12 -13.27
C GLY A 64 1.04 -1.19 -13.86
N TYR A 65 0.64 -1.73 -15.01
CA TYR A 65 1.40 -2.75 -15.74
C TYR A 65 1.84 -2.23 -17.11
N ASN A 66 3.15 -2.38 -17.37
CA ASN A 66 3.71 -2.31 -18.70
C ASN A 66 3.69 -3.74 -19.28
N ASN A 67 2.82 -3.99 -20.25
CA ASN A 67 2.46 -5.33 -20.70
C ASN A 67 1.98 -6.24 -19.54
N ARG A 68 2.77 -7.26 -19.20
CA ARG A 68 2.48 -8.23 -18.13
C ARG A 68 3.27 -7.95 -16.84
N ASN A 69 4.16 -6.96 -16.86
CA ASN A 69 5.06 -6.67 -15.75
C ASN A 69 4.49 -5.52 -14.92
N MET A 70 4.49 -5.67 -13.60
CA MET A 70 4.11 -4.60 -12.68
C MET A 70 5.21 -3.55 -12.69
N SER A 71 4.85 -2.32 -13.07
CA SER A 71 5.79 -1.22 -13.29
C SER A 71 5.55 -0.08 -12.30
N HIS A 72 4.31 0.22 -11.95
CA HIS A 72 3.99 1.35 -11.07
C HIS A 72 3.03 0.93 -9.97
N VAL A 73 3.23 1.44 -8.77
CA VAL A 73 2.32 1.24 -7.64
C VAL A 73 1.98 2.60 -7.04
N LEU A 74 0.71 2.97 -7.03
CA LEU A 74 0.22 4.17 -6.36
C LEU A 74 -0.56 3.75 -5.13
N VAL A 75 -0.20 4.25 -3.95
CA VAL A 75 -0.79 3.89 -2.66
C VAL A 75 -1.36 5.14 -2.01
N TRP A 76 -2.65 5.17 -1.73
CA TRP A 76 -3.27 6.18 -0.88
C TRP A 76 -3.50 5.59 0.50
N VAL A 77 -2.94 6.24 1.51
CA VAL A 77 -3.02 5.81 2.90
C VAL A 77 -4.02 6.69 3.63
N LYS A 78 -5.07 6.05 4.15
CA LYS A 78 -6.12 6.72 4.91
C LYS A 78 -6.05 6.28 6.36
N LYS A 79 -5.94 7.23 7.29
CA LYS A 79 -6.06 6.95 8.72
C LYS A 79 -7.48 6.46 9.04
N THR A 80 -7.56 5.34 9.75
CA THR A 80 -8.83 4.79 10.25
C THR A 80 -8.83 4.60 11.77
N GLY A 81 -7.66 4.43 12.38
CA GLY A 81 -7.49 4.31 13.83
C GLY A 81 -7.11 5.60 14.51
N ASP A 82 -7.78 5.91 15.62
CA ASP A 82 -7.44 7.07 16.47
C ASP A 82 -6.07 6.95 17.14
N CYS A 83 -5.56 5.72 17.28
CA CYS A 83 -4.26 5.44 17.89
C CYS A 83 -3.07 5.80 16.99
N VAL A 84 -3.30 6.13 15.71
CA VAL A 84 -2.27 6.57 14.78
C VAL A 84 -2.09 8.09 14.92
N PRO A 85 -0.91 8.59 15.27
CA PRO A 85 -0.67 10.04 15.30
C PRO A 85 -0.84 10.67 13.91
N ASP A 86 -1.31 11.91 13.84
CA ASP A 86 -1.45 12.62 12.56
C ASP A 86 -0.09 12.91 11.90
N GLU A 87 0.95 13.14 12.71
CA GLU A 87 2.33 13.35 12.26
C GLU A 87 3.25 12.19 12.63
N ALA A 88 4.32 11.98 11.84
CA ALA A 88 5.37 11.04 12.22
C ALA A 88 5.99 11.42 13.58
N MET A 89 6.19 10.43 14.46
CA MET A 89 6.99 10.66 15.66
C MET A 89 8.46 10.85 15.26
N SER A 90 9.12 11.86 15.82
CA SER A 90 10.48 12.31 15.45
C SER A 90 11.59 11.25 15.59
N ALA A 91 11.30 10.08 16.17
CA ALA A 91 12.26 9.03 16.50
C ALA A 91 12.42 7.94 15.42
N GLY A 92 11.94 8.13 14.18
CA GLY A 92 12.13 7.15 13.11
C GLY A 92 11.31 5.86 13.27
N LEU A 93 10.32 5.87 14.17
CA LEU A 93 9.37 4.79 14.40
C LEU A 93 8.01 5.27 13.88
N ASP A 94 7.62 4.82 12.69
CA ASP A 94 6.32 5.15 12.11
C ASP A 94 5.66 3.91 11.53
N ILE A 95 4.69 3.37 12.26
CA ILE A 95 3.96 2.16 11.88
C ILE A 95 3.26 2.30 10.53
N VAL A 96 2.86 3.52 10.14
CA VAL A 96 2.23 3.76 8.84
C VAL A 96 3.26 3.58 7.71
N VAL A 97 4.49 4.06 7.93
CA VAL A 97 5.60 3.84 6.99
C VAL A 97 5.93 2.36 6.92
N ASP A 98 6.06 1.68 8.06
CA ASP A 98 6.34 0.25 8.13
C ASP A 98 5.27 -0.54 7.32
N ILE A 99 3.98 -0.26 7.53
CA ILE A 99 2.87 -0.90 6.79
C ILE A 99 3.00 -0.75 5.28
N VAL A 100 3.30 0.47 4.79
CA VAL A 100 3.43 0.71 3.35
C VAL A 100 4.62 -0.07 2.79
N LEU A 101 5.77 -0.05 3.47
CA LEU A 101 6.96 -0.76 3.01
C LEU A 101 6.74 -2.28 2.98
N TYR A 102 6.15 -2.86 4.02
CA TYR A 102 5.79 -4.28 4.03
C TYR A 102 4.77 -4.64 2.93
N PHE A 103 3.81 -3.75 2.66
CA PHE A 103 2.90 -3.95 1.54
C PHE A 103 3.65 -3.98 0.19
N ILE A 104 4.62 -3.09 -0.03
CA ILE A 104 5.45 -3.08 -1.25
C ILE A 104 6.28 -4.37 -1.33
N ASP A 105 6.92 -4.81 -0.24
CA ASP A 105 7.68 -6.06 -0.21
C ASP A 105 6.79 -7.28 -0.55
N HIS A 106 5.56 -7.30 -0.05
CA HIS A 106 4.59 -8.34 -0.43
C HIS A 106 4.20 -8.28 -1.91
N LEU A 107 4.09 -7.09 -2.51
CA LEU A 107 3.87 -6.98 -3.96
C LEU A 107 5.07 -7.50 -4.75
N VAL A 108 6.30 -7.29 -4.26
CA VAL A 108 7.53 -7.84 -4.86
C VAL A 108 7.47 -9.36 -4.86
N ILE A 109 7.16 -9.97 -3.71
CA ILE A 109 7.04 -11.42 -3.57
C ILE A 109 5.92 -11.96 -4.46
N GLU A 110 4.76 -11.30 -4.49
CA GLU A 110 3.61 -11.73 -5.29
C GLU A 110 3.91 -11.71 -6.79
N HIS A 111 4.62 -10.69 -7.28
CA HIS A 111 4.90 -10.53 -8.70
C HIS A 111 6.17 -11.25 -9.15
N GLY A 112 7.14 -11.43 -8.24
CA GLY A 112 8.39 -12.15 -8.50
C GLY A 112 9.08 -11.67 -9.78
N ASN A 113 9.24 -12.57 -10.74
CA ASN A 113 9.88 -12.28 -12.04
C ASN A 113 9.03 -11.42 -12.99
N LYS A 114 7.84 -10.97 -12.59
CA LYS A 114 6.95 -10.08 -13.35
C LYS A 114 7.02 -8.63 -12.85
N LEU A 115 8.15 -8.23 -12.29
CA LEU A 115 8.45 -6.83 -12.01
C LEU A 115 9.13 -6.21 -13.24
N ASP A 116 8.71 -5.01 -13.60
CA ASP A 116 9.35 -4.25 -14.67
C ASP A 116 10.72 -3.73 -14.23
N MET A 117 11.64 -3.54 -15.19
CA MET A 117 12.93 -2.92 -14.85
C MET A 117 12.72 -1.45 -14.48
N GLY A 118 13.07 -1.11 -13.25
CA GLY A 118 12.84 0.24 -12.71
C GLY A 118 11.40 0.46 -12.23
N ALA A 119 10.70 -0.59 -11.83
CA ALA A 119 9.41 -0.45 -11.17
C ALA A 119 9.52 0.48 -9.96
N PHE A 120 8.50 1.28 -9.68
CA PHE A 120 8.51 2.21 -8.56
C PHE A 120 7.14 2.34 -7.90
N TYR A 121 7.14 2.84 -6.67
CA TYR A 121 5.92 3.19 -5.96
C TYR A 121 5.88 4.69 -5.62
N TYR A 122 4.65 5.20 -5.52
CA TYR A 122 4.32 6.48 -4.93
C TYR A 122 3.27 6.30 -3.84
N THR A 123 3.41 7.04 -2.74
CA THR A 123 2.52 7.02 -1.60
C THR A 123 1.96 8.41 -1.37
N TYR A 124 0.65 8.48 -1.20
CA TYR A 124 -0.12 9.68 -0.89
C TYR A 124 -0.78 9.50 0.47
N LEU A 125 -0.77 10.54 1.29
CA LEU A 125 -1.44 10.53 2.59
C LEU A 125 -2.73 11.33 2.51
N ASP A 126 -3.83 10.70 2.91
CA ASP A 126 -5.06 11.44 3.11
C ASP A 126 -4.99 12.22 4.43
N PRO A 127 -5.54 13.46 4.46
CA PRO A 127 -5.74 14.16 5.72
C PRO A 127 -6.47 13.27 6.74
N PRO A 128 -6.06 13.26 8.02
CA PRO A 128 -5.15 14.20 8.66
C PRO A 128 -3.66 13.78 8.66
N LEU A 129 -3.28 12.69 7.98
CA LEU A 129 -1.90 12.21 7.99
C LEU A 129 -0.97 13.19 7.27
N VAL A 130 0.05 13.70 7.96
CA VAL A 130 1.02 14.65 7.39
C VAL A 130 2.45 14.35 7.86
N ARG A 131 3.43 14.99 7.21
CA ARG A 131 4.85 15.03 7.62
C ARG A 131 5.55 13.67 7.79
N ARG A 132 5.13 12.63 7.07
CA ARG A 132 5.90 11.37 6.96
C ARG A 132 6.95 11.49 5.85
N ARG A 133 7.93 10.59 5.81
CA ARG A 133 8.87 10.47 4.67
C ARG A 133 8.57 9.16 3.93
N PHE A 134 9.29 8.85 2.85
CA PHE A 134 9.10 7.64 2.02
C PHE A 134 7.87 7.66 1.11
N PHE A 135 7.61 8.80 0.47
CA PHE A 135 6.50 8.92 -0.49
C PHE A 135 6.77 8.30 -1.84
N HIS A 136 7.99 7.86 -2.12
CA HIS A 136 8.31 7.14 -3.34
C HIS A 136 9.60 6.35 -3.20
N GLY A 137 9.75 5.33 -4.03
CA GLY A 137 10.96 4.53 -4.09
C GLY A 137 10.94 3.56 -5.26
N GLU A 138 12.12 3.09 -5.63
CA GLU A 138 12.25 2.00 -6.59
C GLU A 138 11.88 0.68 -5.91
N ILE A 139 11.15 -0.15 -6.63
CA ILE A 139 10.79 -1.51 -6.24
C ILE A 139 11.87 -2.43 -6.81
N ARG A 140 12.58 -3.13 -5.94
CA ARG A 140 13.65 -4.05 -6.32
C ARG A 140 13.36 -5.46 -5.79
N LEU A 141 13.88 -6.45 -6.52
CA LEU A 141 13.95 -7.85 -6.09
C LEU A 141 15.03 -8.05 -5.03
#